data_AF-A0A2I0QZ23-F1
#
_entry.id   AF-A0A2I0QZ23-F1
#
_cell.length_a   1.000
_cell.length_b   1.000
_cell.length_c   1.000
_cell.angle_alpha   90.00
_cell.angle_beta   90.00
_cell.angle_gamma   90.00
#
_symmetry.space_group_name_H-M   'P 1'
#
loop_
_entity.id
_entity.type
_entity.pdbx_description
1 polymer ?
#
loop_
_entity_poly.entity_id
_entity_poly.type
_entity_poly.pdbx_seq_one_letter_code
_entity_poly.pdbx_strand_id
1 'polypeptide(L)'
;MKTLKLHSRGQEVKQLQLLLNLLPDGIFGPQTHKAVLFFQKSQNIAVDGIVGPVTWSLLCDGWEMLNNPNKEELFSEYLLPNYAYHNQPTEKKSIFLHHTAGWQNPYRVIDDWGQRPHKVATEFVIGGQSIQNDNSDHDGKILQAIPNNYWAWHLGIGNNPLHSQSIGVELCSFGRLTKGYFEKDENGKPKSITRAKNSYFTYVGQEVDPEQVEKLTEPFKGFSFYHKYSEKQLQSLKKLLHHLGNKHNIDIREGLPNLIQKKGVKAFEIVSKNMCLNTPGIWAHSNVNCSKNDISPQEGLVVMLLEL
;
A
#
# COMPACT_ATOMS: atom_id res chain seq x y z
N MET A 1 -7.18 -3.16 25.03
CA MET A 1 -6.74 -3.77 26.31
C MET A 1 -6.71 -2.73 27.40
N LYS A 2 -6.89 -3.14 28.66
CA LYS A 2 -6.84 -2.26 29.84
C LYS A 2 -5.40 -1.78 30.10
N THR A 3 -5.22 -0.52 30.50
CA THR A 3 -3.90 -0.02 30.94
C THR A 3 -3.49 -0.70 32.24
N LEU A 4 -2.29 -1.29 32.27
CA LEU A 4 -1.73 -1.93 33.46
C LEU A 4 -0.53 -1.15 33.99
N LYS A 5 -0.36 -1.15 35.31
CA LYS A 5 0.74 -0.49 36.03
C LYS A 5 1.04 -1.24 37.34
N LEU A 6 2.08 -0.84 38.05
CA LEU A 6 2.42 -1.39 39.36
C LEU A 6 1.16 -1.50 40.26
N HIS A 7 1.04 -2.63 40.95
CA HIS A 7 -0.12 -3.03 41.78
C HIS A 7 -1.41 -3.41 41.04
N SER A 8 -1.44 -3.37 39.70
CA SER A 8 -2.52 -4.01 38.93
C SER A 8 -2.56 -5.50 39.20
N ARG A 9 -3.76 -6.09 39.15
CA ARG A 9 -3.99 -7.52 39.37
C ARG A 9 -5.04 -8.05 38.40
N GLY A 10 -5.00 -9.36 38.14
CA GLY A 10 -6.04 -10.05 37.37
C GLY A 10 -5.52 -10.79 36.14
N GLN A 11 -6.46 -11.21 35.29
CA GLN A 11 -6.17 -12.06 34.15
C GLN A 11 -5.28 -11.36 33.11
N GLU A 12 -5.47 -10.05 32.92
CA GLU A 12 -4.68 -9.24 32.01
C GLU A 12 -3.22 -9.12 32.47
N VAL A 13 -2.97 -9.17 33.78
CA VAL A 13 -1.61 -9.20 34.32
C VAL A 13 -0.95 -10.56 34.08
N LYS A 14 -1.70 -11.66 34.19
CA LYS A 14 -1.18 -12.99 33.83
C LYS A 14 -0.80 -13.05 32.35
N GLN A 15 -1.62 -12.46 31.48
CA GLN A 15 -1.32 -12.36 30.05
C GLN A 15 -0.05 -11.54 29.81
N LEU A 16 0.07 -10.36 30.42
CA LEU A 16 1.29 -9.55 30.36
C LEU A 16 2.53 -10.34 30.81
N GLN A 17 2.43 -11.07 31.93
CA GLN A 17 3.53 -11.85 32.47
C GLN A 17 3.96 -12.97 31.51
N LEU A 18 3.00 -13.68 30.88
CA LEU A 18 3.30 -14.66 29.84
C LEU A 18 4.02 -14.03 28.63
N LEU A 19 3.56 -12.87 28.16
CA LEU A 19 4.16 -12.14 27.04
C LEU A 19 5.59 -11.67 27.35
N LEU A 20 5.88 -11.37 28.62
CA LEU A 20 7.21 -10.99 29.12
C LEU A 20 8.06 -12.20 29.54
N ASN A 21 7.60 -13.43 29.28
CA ASN A 21 8.26 -14.68 29.66
C ASN A 21 8.54 -14.80 31.17
N LEU A 22 7.55 -14.41 31.99
CA LEU A 22 7.54 -14.51 33.45
C LEU A 22 6.51 -15.56 33.91
N LEU A 23 6.67 -16.04 35.14
CA LEU A 23 5.65 -16.87 35.80
C LEU A 23 4.38 -16.03 36.07
N PRO A 24 3.20 -16.45 35.57
CA PRO A 24 1.99 -15.63 35.64
C PRO A 24 1.22 -15.79 36.97
N ASP A 25 1.63 -15.05 37.99
CA ASP A 25 0.91 -14.99 39.28
C ASP A 25 -0.29 -14.02 39.27
N GLY A 26 -0.41 -13.19 38.23
CA GLY A 26 -1.48 -12.21 38.07
C GLY A 26 -1.32 -10.97 38.94
N ILE A 27 -0.12 -10.72 39.47
CA ILE A 27 0.22 -9.57 40.30
C ILE A 27 1.31 -8.75 39.61
N PHE A 28 1.01 -7.49 39.29
CA PHE A 28 1.97 -6.57 38.69
C PHE A 28 2.87 -6.01 39.82
N GLY A 29 3.80 -6.85 40.27
CA GLY A 29 4.78 -6.53 41.30
C GLY A 29 6.10 -5.98 40.74
N PRO A 30 7.12 -5.80 41.60
CA PRO A 30 8.43 -5.24 41.21
C PRO A 30 9.11 -5.99 40.06
N GLN A 31 8.95 -7.32 40.00
CA GLN A 31 9.54 -8.13 38.93
C GLN A 31 8.89 -7.85 37.57
N THR A 32 7.55 -7.84 37.50
CA THR A 32 6.81 -7.49 36.28
C THR A 32 7.10 -6.05 35.85
N HIS A 33 7.20 -5.11 36.80
CA HIS A 33 7.55 -3.72 36.51
C HIS A 33 8.95 -3.58 35.89
N LYS A 34 9.95 -4.28 36.44
CA LYS A 34 11.30 -4.30 35.87
C LYS A 34 11.31 -4.88 34.45
N ALA A 35 10.55 -5.94 34.21
CA ALA A 35 10.43 -6.54 32.87
C ALA A 35 9.74 -5.61 31.86
N VAL A 36 8.69 -4.89 32.27
CA VAL A 36 8.05 -3.87 31.41
C VAL A 36 9.02 -2.75 31.05
N LEU A 37 9.78 -2.22 32.02
CA LEU A 37 10.79 -1.18 31.74
C LEU A 37 11.87 -1.68 30.78
N PHE A 38 12.34 -2.92 30.97
CA PHE A 38 13.32 -3.53 30.07
C PHE A 38 12.74 -3.69 28.65
N PHE A 39 11.52 -4.19 28.54
CA PHE A 39 10.82 -4.33 27.27
C PHE A 39 10.65 -2.99 26.57
N GLN A 40 10.11 -1.98 27.25
CA GLN A 40 9.93 -0.63 26.70
C GLN A 40 11.26 -0.04 26.20
N LYS A 41 12.34 -0.22 26.97
CA LYS A 41 13.70 0.19 26.56
C LYS A 41 14.17 -0.55 25.32
N SER A 42 13.93 -1.86 25.22
CA SER A 42 14.33 -2.68 24.06
C SER A 42 13.57 -2.32 22.78
N GLN A 43 12.35 -1.82 22.93
CA GLN A 43 11.48 -1.40 21.82
C GLN A 43 11.62 0.09 21.48
N ASN A 44 12.53 0.81 22.14
CA ASN A 44 12.76 2.25 21.93
C ASN A 44 11.50 3.12 22.08
N ILE A 45 10.63 2.78 23.03
CA ILE A 45 9.44 3.57 23.40
C ILE A 45 9.62 4.23 24.78
N ALA A 46 8.64 5.04 25.21
CA ALA A 46 8.64 5.64 26.55
C ALA A 46 8.79 4.57 27.64
N VAL A 47 9.78 4.75 28.52
CA VAL A 47 10.16 3.79 29.57
C VAL A 47 9.53 4.21 30.90
N ASP A 48 8.20 4.18 30.95
CA ASP A 48 7.40 4.68 32.08
C ASP A 48 6.89 3.56 33.02
N GLY A 49 7.10 2.30 32.67
CA GLY A 49 6.65 1.15 33.45
C GLY A 49 5.14 0.90 33.37
N ILE A 50 4.44 1.60 32.48
CA ILE A 50 3.00 1.52 32.26
C ILE A 50 2.73 0.78 30.95
N VAL A 51 1.92 -0.27 31.02
CA VAL A 51 1.49 -1.02 29.84
C VAL A 51 0.21 -0.39 29.30
N GLY A 52 0.40 0.64 28.48
CA GLY A 52 -0.66 1.30 27.70
C GLY A 52 -0.84 0.66 26.31
N PRO A 53 -1.72 1.24 25.46
CA PRO A 53 -2.02 0.69 24.12
C PRO A 53 -0.78 0.43 23.25
N VAL A 54 0.21 1.32 23.29
CA VAL A 54 1.47 1.17 22.52
C VAL A 54 2.27 -0.04 22.99
N THR A 55 2.47 -0.18 24.31
CA THR A 55 3.20 -1.32 24.88
C THR A 55 2.46 -2.63 24.61
N TRP A 56 1.12 -2.63 24.69
CA TRP A 56 0.29 -3.79 24.36
C TRP A 56 0.43 -4.23 22.91
N SER A 57 0.39 -3.29 21.95
CA SER A 57 0.55 -3.61 20.53
C SER A 57 1.85 -4.38 20.27
N LEU A 58 2.97 -3.87 20.80
CA LEU A 58 4.30 -4.46 20.58
C LEU A 58 4.46 -5.82 21.27
N LEU A 59 3.90 -5.99 22.47
CA LEU A 59 3.91 -7.28 23.17
C LEU A 59 3.11 -8.33 22.40
N CYS A 60 1.95 -7.94 21.86
CA CYS A 60 1.09 -8.84 21.10
C CYS A 60 1.66 -9.16 19.72
N ASP A 61 2.26 -8.19 19.03
CA ASP A 61 2.95 -8.42 17.76
C ASP A 61 4.08 -9.45 17.93
N GLY A 62 4.90 -9.31 18.98
CA GLY A 62 5.96 -10.27 19.31
C GLY A 62 5.45 -11.67 19.65
N TRP A 63 4.31 -11.77 20.34
CA TRP A 63 3.68 -13.05 20.69
C TRP A 63 2.99 -13.74 19.51
N GLU A 64 2.36 -12.97 18.63
CA GLU A 64 1.80 -13.49 17.37
C GLU A 64 2.89 -13.99 16.42
N MET A 65 4.05 -13.35 16.40
CA MET A 65 5.20 -13.79 15.60
C MET A 65 5.82 -15.10 16.11
N LEU A 66 5.87 -15.31 17.43
CA LEU A 66 6.49 -16.49 18.04
C LEU A 66 5.58 -17.73 18.08
N ASN A 67 4.25 -17.55 18.18
CA ASN A 67 3.31 -18.66 18.36
C ASN A 67 2.55 -19.06 17.09
N ASN A 68 2.86 -18.44 15.95
CA ASN A 68 2.27 -18.80 14.67
C ASN A 68 3.37 -18.97 13.60
N PRO A 69 4.15 -20.07 13.64
CA PRO A 69 5.22 -20.33 12.67
C PRO A 69 4.73 -20.52 11.23
N ASN A 70 3.41 -20.56 11.02
CA ASN A 70 2.74 -20.59 9.72
C ASN A 70 2.15 -19.22 9.32
N LYS A 71 2.57 -18.10 9.93
CA LYS A 71 2.15 -16.78 9.46
C LYS A 71 2.66 -16.62 8.04
N GLU A 72 1.76 -16.72 7.06
CA GLU A 72 2.05 -16.37 5.67
C GLU A 72 2.78 -15.03 5.68
N GLU A 73 4.01 -15.02 5.14
CA GLU A 73 4.75 -13.78 4.96
C GLU A 73 3.85 -12.82 4.17
N LEU A 74 3.63 -11.62 4.73
CA LEU A 74 2.74 -10.62 4.13
C LEU A 74 3.14 -10.30 2.68
N PHE A 75 4.44 -10.36 2.41
CA PHE A 75 5.04 -10.20 1.10
C PHE A 75 6.27 -11.09 0.99
N SER A 76 6.65 -11.43 -0.24
CA SER A 76 7.92 -12.08 -0.55
C SER A 76 8.85 -11.11 -1.27
N GLU A 77 10.16 -11.22 -1.03
CA GLU A 77 11.15 -10.44 -1.78
C GLU A 77 11.28 -10.93 -3.22
N TYR A 78 11.30 -9.99 -4.17
CA TYR A 78 11.70 -10.20 -5.55
C TYR A 78 12.47 -8.97 -6.01
N LEU A 79 13.71 -8.87 -5.53
CA LEU A 79 14.47 -7.62 -5.55
C LEU A 79 15.00 -7.29 -6.95
N LEU A 80 14.92 -6.02 -7.29
CA LEU A 80 15.59 -5.44 -8.43
C LEU A 80 17.12 -5.60 -8.32
N PRO A 81 17.84 -5.59 -9.45
CA PRO A 81 19.29 -5.47 -9.41
C PRO A 81 19.70 -4.13 -8.80
N ASN A 82 20.84 -4.11 -8.09
CA ASN A 82 21.29 -2.95 -7.31
C ASN A 82 21.44 -1.64 -8.11
N TYR A 83 21.66 -1.71 -9.42
CA TYR A 83 21.77 -0.54 -10.30
C TYR A 83 20.41 0.10 -10.62
N ALA A 84 19.30 -0.59 -10.39
CA ALA A 84 17.96 -0.13 -10.73
C ALA A 84 17.29 0.70 -9.61
N TYR A 85 17.99 0.95 -8.51
CA TYR A 85 17.53 1.85 -7.43
C TYR A 85 18.70 2.62 -6.81
N HIS A 86 18.39 3.51 -5.88
CA HIS A 86 19.36 4.25 -5.07
C HIS A 86 19.51 3.54 -3.73
N ASN A 87 20.72 3.05 -3.47
CA ASN A 87 21.08 2.25 -2.30
C ASN A 87 21.48 3.10 -1.07
N GLN A 88 21.24 4.41 -1.12
CA GLN A 88 21.43 5.30 0.02
C GLN A 88 20.13 5.34 0.82
N PRO A 89 20.09 4.71 2.01
CA PRO A 89 18.86 4.57 2.77
C PRO A 89 18.37 5.93 3.27
N THR A 90 17.05 6.07 3.29
CA THR A 90 16.37 7.27 3.75
C THR A 90 15.20 6.91 4.66
N GLU A 91 14.90 7.79 5.60
CA GLU A 91 13.67 7.72 6.37
C GLU A 91 12.45 7.82 5.45
N LYS A 92 11.44 6.97 5.69
CA LYS A 92 10.17 6.97 4.95
C LYS A 92 9.10 7.67 5.76
N LYS A 93 8.48 8.67 5.16
CA LYS A 93 7.48 9.55 5.78
C LYS A 93 6.10 9.37 5.16
N SER A 94 6.03 8.99 3.89
CA SER A 94 4.77 8.87 3.17
C SER A 94 4.71 7.59 2.36
N ILE A 95 3.50 7.20 1.96
CA ILE A 95 3.24 6.12 1.02
C ILE A 95 2.55 6.72 -0.19
N PHE A 96 3.05 6.45 -1.39
CA PHE A 96 2.37 6.81 -2.64
C PHE A 96 1.80 5.57 -3.29
N LEU A 97 0.50 5.63 -3.57
CA LEU A 97 -0.21 4.62 -4.35
C LEU A 97 -0.04 4.91 -5.85
N HIS A 98 0.24 3.84 -6.57
CA HIS A 98 0.35 3.76 -8.03
C HIS A 98 -0.52 2.61 -8.50
N HIS A 99 -0.94 2.64 -9.75
CA HIS A 99 -1.26 1.40 -10.44
C HIS A 99 -0.40 1.28 -11.68
N THR A 100 -0.18 0.05 -12.12
CA THR A 100 0.43 -0.17 -13.42
C THR A 100 -0.52 0.31 -14.51
N ALA A 101 0.01 0.48 -15.72
CA ALA A 101 -0.80 0.48 -16.92
C ALA A 101 -0.52 -0.82 -17.66
N GLY A 102 -0.87 -1.95 -17.05
CA GLY A 102 -0.41 -3.24 -17.53
C GLY A 102 -1.09 -4.45 -16.91
N TRP A 103 -0.42 -5.57 -17.12
CA TRP A 103 -0.93 -6.89 -16.79
C TRP A 103 -0.88 -7.21 -15.30
N GLN A 104 -1.47 -8.34 -14.95
CA GLN A 104 -1.71 -8.81 -13.59
C GLN A 104 -0.49 -9.35 -12.85
N ASN A 105 0.58 -9.73 -13.57
CA ASN A 105 1.73 -10.42 -13.00
C ASN A 105 2.77 -9.43 -12.42
N PRO A 106 2.98 -9.39 -11.09
CA PRO A 106 3.89 -8.46 -10.45
C PRO A 106 5.37 -8.76 -10.71
N TYR A 107 5.74 -10.02 -10.99
CA TYR A 107 7.12 -10.39 -11.34
C TYR A 107 7.55 -9.73 -12.64
N ARG A 108 6.68 -9.78 -13.66
CA ARG A 108 6.94 -9.16 -14.96
C ARG A 108 7.09 -7.64 -14.86
N VAL A 109 6.31 -7.00 -14.00
CA VAL A 109 6.43 -5.56 -13.73
C VAL A 109 7.83 -5.22 -13.20
N ILE A 110 8.31 -6.01 -12.24
CA ILE A 110 9.64 -5.83 -11.63
C ILE A 110 10.75 -6.15 -12.64
N ASP A 111 10.63 -7.23 -13.41
CA ASP A 111 11.59 -7.59 -14.46
C ASP A 111 11.72 -6.50 -15.52
N ASP A 112 10.60 -5.89 -15.93
CA ASP A 112 10.56 -4.80 -16.90
C ASP A 112 11.25 -3.53 -16.38
N TRP A 113 11.20 -3.26 -15.07
CA TRP A 113 11.98 -2.19 -14.45
C TRP A 113 13.47 -2.52 -14.38
N GLY A 114 13.82 -3.77 -14.04
CA GLY A 114 15.20 -4.24 -13.96
C GLY A 114 15.96 -4.14 -15.28
N GLN A 115 15.25 -4.26 -16.42
CA GLN A 115 15.84 -4.12 -17.76
C GLN A 115 16.10 -2.66 -18.17
N ARG A 116 15.59 -1.67 -17.44
CA ARG A 116 15.68 -0.24 -17.80
C ARG A 116 16.78 0.46 -17.01
N PRO A 117 17.58 1.34 -17.63
CA PRO A 117 18.71 1.98 -16.96
C PRO A 117 18.32 3.17 -16.04
N HIS A 118 17.04 3.53 -15.94
CA HIS A 118 16.62 4.84 -15.41
C HIS A 118 16.15 4.86 -13.94
N LYS A 119 16.36 3.78 -13.17
CA LYS A 119 15.98 3.68 -11.75
C LYS A 119 14.54 4.13 -11.46
N VAL A 120 13.58 3.76 -12.31
CA VAL A 120 12.14 4.05 -12.15
C VAL A 120 11.46 2.77 -11.70
N ALA A 121 10.98 2.75 -10.46
CA ALA A 121 10.32 1.61 -9.83
C ALA A 121 9.63 2.04 -8.54
N THR A 122 8.71 1.23 -8.04
CA THR A 122 8.17 1.32 -6.67
C THR A 122 8.77 0.26 -5.77
N GLU A 123 8.60 0.40 -4.44
CA GLU A 123 9.12 -0.58 -3.49
C GLU A 123 8.27 -1.84 -3.45
N PHE A 124 6.95 -1.71 -3.54
CA PHE A 124 6.03 -2.84 -3.52
C PHE A 124 5.18 -2.89 -4.79
N VAL A 125 4.88 -4.12 -5.22
CA VAL A 125 3.93 -4.41 -6.30
C VAL A 125 2.91 -5.44 -5.81
N ILE A 126 1.61 -5.17 -6.02
CA ILE A 126 0.50 -6.07 -5.68
C ILE A 126 -0.08 -6.60 -6.99
N GLY A 127 0.02 -7.92 -7.20
CA GLY A 127 -0.51 -8.60 -8.38
C GLY A 127 -2.05 -8.55 -8.45
N GLY A 128 -2.61 -8.77 -9.63
CA GLY A 128 -4.05 -8.68 -9.88
C GLY A 128 -4.63 -9.91 -10.58
N GLN A 129 -5.82 -9.74 -11.16
CA GLN A 129 -6.49 -10.75 -11.98
C GLN A 129 -6.19 -10.56 -13.47
N SER A 130 -6.12 -11.66 -14.21
CA SER A 130 -6.04 -11.62 -15.67
C SER A 130 -7.33 -11.04 -16.25
N ILE A 131 -7.20 -10.15 -17.24
CA ILE A 131 -8.36 -9.60 -17.97
C ILE A 131 -8.83 -10.49 -19.12
N GLN A 132 -8.08 -11.56 -19.43
CA GLN A 132 -8.32 -12.41 -20.60
C GLN A 132 -8.97 -13.76 -20.24
N ASN A 133 -8.91 -14.15 -18.97
CA ASN A 133 -9.38 -15.44 -18.47
C ASN A 133 -9.52 -15.39 -16.94
N ASP A 134 -9.91 -16.52 -16.35
CA ASP A 134 -10.11 -16.73 -14.92
C ASP A 134 -8.80 -16.86 -14.10
N ASN A 135 -7.62 -16.66 -14.71
CA ASN A 135 -6.36 -16.73 -13.98
C ASN A 135 -6.26 -15.60 -12.94
N SER A 136 -6.14 -16.02 -11.68
CA SER A 136 -5.98 -15.15 -10.51
C SER A 136 -4.77 -15.56 -9.65
N ASP A 137 -3.78 -16.24 -10.23
CA ASP A 137 -2.62 -16.80 -9.51
C ASP A 137 -1.75 -15.72 -8.82
N HIS A 138 -1.86 -14.48 -9.28
CA HIS A 138 -1.14 -13.34 -8.75
C HIS A 138 -2.03 -12.39 -7.92
N ASP A 139 -3.33 -12.65 -7.86
CA ASP A 139 -4.30 -11.71 -7.32
C ASP A 139 -4.09 -11.47 -5.82
N GLY A 140 -3.71 -10.24 -5.45
CA GLY A 140 -3.37 -9.86 -4.09
C GLY A 140 -1.97 -10.29 -3.62
N LYS A 141 -1.16 -10.94 -4.46
CA LYS A 141 0.22 -11.29 -4.10
C LYS A 141 1.08 -10.03 -3.98
N ILE A 142 1.77 -9.87 -2.85
CA ILE A 142 2.62 -8.71 -2.58
C ILE A 142 4.09 -9.09 -2.79
N LEU A 143 4.79 -8.36 -3.67
CA LEU A 143 6.23 -8.47 -3.86
C LEU A 143 6.93 -7.20 -3.41
N GLN A 144 8.05 -7.34 -2.70
CA GLN A 144 8.98 -6.24 -2.43
C GLN A 144 10.07 -6.24 -3.51
N ALA A 145 10.14 -5.16 -4.28
CA ALA A 145 11.05 -4.95 -5.40
C ALA A 145 12.31 -4.16 -5.03
N ILE A 146 12.23 -3.32 -3.99
CA ILE A 146 13.35 -2.49 -3.53
C ILE A 146 13.60 -2.81 -2.05
N PRO A 147 14.86 -2.99 -1.61
CA PRO A 147 15.15 -3.21 -0.20
C PRO A 147 14.64 -2.08 0.69
N ASN A 148 14.25 -2.43 1.91
CA ASN A 148 13.71 -1.47 2.88
C ASN A 148 14.60 -0.22 3.04
N ASN A 149 13.97 0.95 3.06
CA ASN A 149 14.60 2.28 3.13
C ASN A 149 15.39 2.73 1.88
N TYR A 150 15.60 1.88 0.87
CA TYR A 150 16.12 2.33 -0.43
C TYR A 150 15.02 2.97 -1.27
N TRP A 151 15.35 3.54 -2.43
CA TRP A 151 14.36 4.28 -3.22
C TRP A 151 14.68 4.35 -4.71
N ALA A 152 13.65 4.64 -5.50
CA ALA A 152 13.73 4.84 -6.94
C ALA A 152 12.87 6.03 -7.37
N TRP A 153 12.97 6.45 -8.63
CA TRP A 153 12.19 7.54 -9.19
C TRP A 153 10.77 7.07 -9.54
N HIS A 154 9.79 7.23 -8.64
CA HIS A 154 8.42 6.75 -8.90
C HIS A 154 7.37 7.82 -9.25
N LEU A 155 7.60 9.11 -8.98
CA LEU A 155 6.58 10.18 -9.13
C LEU A 155 6.68 11.03 -10.42
N GLY A 156 7.80 10.97 -11.13
CA GLY A 156 8.06 11.82 -12.31
C GLY A 156 7.97 13.33 -12.05
N ILE A 157 8.45 13.83 -10.89
CA ILE A 157 8.30 15.25 -10.48
C ILE A 157 9.63 16.01 -10.37
N GLY A 158 10.69 15.50 -11.01
CA GLY A 158 12.05 16.00 -10.90
C GLY A 158 12.75 15.55 -9.61
N ASN A 159 13.95 16.07 -9.36
CA ASN A 159 14.68 15.75 -8.12
C ASN A 159 13.95 16.34 -6.91
N ASN A 160 13.25 15.50 -6.16
CA ASN A 160 12.40 15.93 -5.05
C ASN A 160 12.44 14.90 -3.90
N PRO A 161 12.48 15.34 -2.63
CA PRO A 161 12.49 14.44 -1.48
C PRO A 161 11.30 13.48 -1.41
N LEU A 162 10.16 13.78 -2.05
CA LEU A 162 9.04 12.85 -2.09
C LEU A 162 9.39 11.52 -2.76
N HIS A 163 10.39 11.46 -3.64
CA HIS A 163 10.88 10.19 -4.17
C HIS A 163 11.63 9.36 -3.13
N SER A 164 12.56 10.00 -2.43
CA SER A 164 13.46 9.29 -1.51
C SER A 164 12.81 9.05 -0.15
N GLN A 165 11.94 9.94 0.32
CA GLN A 165 11.29 9.86 1.63
C GLN A 165 9.90 9.24 1.58
N SER A 166 9.54 8.56 0.48
CA SER A 166 8.29 7.82 0.42
C SER A 166 8.49 6.38 -0.07
N ILE A 167 7.47 5.57 0.18
CA ILE A 167 7.35 4.19 -0.26
C ILE A 167 6.35 4.19 -1.41
N GLY A 168 6.75 3.72 -2.58
CA GLY A 168 5.82 3.47 -3.68
C GLY A 168 5.17 2.11 -3.53
N VAL A 169 3.84 2.04 -3.69
CA VAL A 169 3.08 0.79 -3.78
C VAL A 169 2.32 0.79 -5.09
N GLU A 170 2.54 -0.22 -5.93
CA GLU A 170 1.95 -0.32 -7.26
C GLU A 170 0.96 -1.48 -7.36
N LEU A 171 -0.28 -1.20 -7.75
CA LEU A 171 -1.29 -2.23 -8.01
C LEU A 171 -1.28 -2.62 -9.48
N CYS A 172 -1.15 -3.91 -9.80
CA CYS A 172 -1.30 -4.37 -11.17
C CYS A 172 -2.73 -4.08 -11.68
N SER A 173 -2.86 -3.21 -12.67
CA SER A 173 -4.14 -2.80 -13.27
C SER A 173 -3.90 -2.26 -14.68
N PHE A 174 -4.95 -2.23 -15.49
CA PHE A 174 -4.91 -1.54 -16.79
C PHE A 174 -5.39 -0.08 -16.68
N GLY A 175 -5.92 0.31 -15.52
CA GLY A 175 -6.45 1.63 -15.28
C GLY A 175 -7.69 1.91 -16.14
N ARG A 176 -7.69 3.05 -16.83
CA ARG A 176 -8.85 3.52 -17.60
C ARG A 176 -9.27 2.56 -18.71
N LEU A 177 -10.58 2.46 -18.92
CA LEU A 177 -11.21 1.69 -19.98
C LEU A 177 -12.10 2.57 -20.86
N THR A 178 -12.28 2.13 -22.10
CA THR A 178 -13.12 2.81 -23.11
C THR A 178 -14.12 1.82 -23.73
N LYS A 179 -15.25 2.31 -24.26
CA LYS A 179 -16.26 1.47 -24.97
C LYS A 179 -15.88 1.13 -26.42
N GLY A 180 -14.61 1.27 -26.74
CA GLY A 180 -14.03 1.11 -28.06
C GLY A 180 -12.53 1.33 -27.97
N TYR A 181 -11.79 1.14 -29.06
CA TYR A 181 -10.34 1.33 -29.11
C TYR A 181 -9.95 1.94 -30.46
N PHE A 182 -8.70 2.38 -30.58
CA PHE A 182 -8.17 2.89 -31.84
C PHE A 182 -7.38 1.81 -32.55
N GLU A 183 -7.69 1.57 -33.82
CA GLU A 183 -6.85 0.81 -34.74
C GLU A 183 -6.13 1.75 -35.70
N LYS A 184 -5.02 1.31 -36.30
CA LYS A 184 -4.45 2.03 -37.43
C LYS A 184 -5.20 1.60 -38.69
N ASP A 185 -5.65 2.56 -39.49
CA ASP A 185 -6.14 2.28 -40.83
C ASP A 185 -5.01 1.86 -41.78
N GLU A 186 -5.36 1.56 -43.03
CA GLU A 186 -4.41 1.18 -44.09
C GLU A 186 -3.28 2.20 -44.33
N ASN A 187 -3.47 3.45 -43.90
CA ASN A 187 -2.49 4.54 -44.00
C ASN A 187 -1.78 4.83 -42.66
N GLY A 188 -1.98 3.99 -41.65
CA GLY A 188 -1.36 4.16 -40.33
C GLY A 188 -2.06 5.17 -39.42
N LYS A 189 -3.20 5.76 -39.84
CA LYS A 189 -3.91 6.79 -39.07
C LYS A 189 -4.86 6.14 -38.05
N PRO A 190 -4.99 6.70 -36.83
CA PRO A 190 -5.92 6.18 -35.83
C PRO A 190 -7.38 6.25 -36.31
N LYS A 191 -8.07 5.12 -36.30
CA LYS A 191 -9.48 4.92 -36.57
C LYS A 191 -10.16 4.40 -35.31
N SER A 192 -11.17 5.13 -34.82
CA SER A 192 -11.96 4.69 -33.66
C SER A 192 -12.83 3.50 -34.05
N ILE A 193 -12.75 2.43 -33.27
CA ILE A 193 -13.57 1.23 -33.38
C ILE A 193 -14.49 1.18 -32.16
N THR A 194 -15.80 1.27 -32.39
CA THR A 194 -16.81 1.05 -31.36
C THR A 194 -17.31 -0.39 -31.48
N ARG A 195 -17.17 -1.20 -30.43
CA ARG A 195 -17.63 -2.60 -30.41
C ARG A 195 -19.03 -2.72 -29.81
N ALA A 196 -19.49 -3.96 -29.67
CA ALA A 196 -20.81 -4.32 -29.21
C ALA A 196 -21.21 -3.64 -27.88
N LYS A 197 -22.53 -3.55 -27.65
CA LYS A 197 -23.09 -3.05 -26.41
C LYS A 197 -22.54 -3.88 -25.24
N ASN A 198 -21.91 -3.20 -24.27
CA ASN A 198 -21.25 -3.75 -23.07
C ASN A 198 -19.80 -4.26 -23.23
N SER A 199 -19.12 -4.01 -24.35
CA SER A 199 -17.68 -4.25 -24.44
C SER A 199 -16.85 -3.07 -23.91
N TYR A 200 -15.78 -3.38 -23.18
CA TYR A 200 -14.84 -2.40 -22.62
C TYR A 200 -13.40 -2.79 -22.98
N PHE A 201 -12.56 -1.79 -23.27
CA PHE A 201 -11.22 -2.01 -23.80
C PHE A 201 -10.17 -1.25 -23.00
N THR A 202 -9.03 -1.89 -22.81
CA THR A 202 -7.82 -1.26 -22.32
C THR A 202 -7.23 -0.31 -23.36
N TYR A 203 -6.26 0.51 -22.94
CA TYR A 203 -5.56 1.42 -23.86
C TYR A 203 -4.74 0.70 -24.95
N VAL A 204 -4.47 -0.60 -24.78
CA VAL A 204 -3.81 -1.46 -25.78
C VAL A 204 -4.82 -2.25 -26.63
N GLY A 205 -6.12 -1.96 -26.51
CA GLY A 205 -7.17 -2.57 -27.32
C GLY A 205 -7.56 -3.99 -26.91
N GLN A 206 -7.18 -4.44 -25.71
CA GLN A 206 -7.65 -5.72 -25.16
C GLN A 206 -9.04 -5.54 -24.56
N GLU A 207 -9.96 -6.42 -24.92
CA GLU A 207 -11.28 -6.48 -24.30
C GLU A 207 -11.16 -6.98 -22.86
N VAL A 208 -11.95 -6.40 -21.96
CA VAL A 208 -11.94 -6.71 -20.52
C VAL A 208 -13.23 -7.42 -20.17
N ASP A 209 -13.13 -8.43 -19.31
CA ASP A 209 -14.27 -9.08 -18.70
C ASP A 209 -15.19 -8.02 -18.04
N PRO A 210 -16.48 -7.94 -18.40
CA PRO A 210 -17.42 -7.00 -17.79
C PRO A 210 -17.47 -7.04 -16.25
N GLU A 211 -17.18 -8.18 -15.61
CA GLU A 211 -17.13 -8.29 -14.13
C GLU A 211 -15.92 -7.57 -13.52
N GLN A 212 -14.88 -7.35 -14.31
CA GLN A 212 -13.67 -6.59 -13.94
C GLN A 212 -13.75 -5.10 -14.35
N VAL A 213 -14.95 -4.61 -14.69
CA VAL A 213 -15.17 -3.20 -15.04
C VAL A 213 -15.85 -2.47 -13.91
N GLU A 214 -15.17 -1.46 -13.39
CA GLU A 214 -15.74 -0.50 -12.45
C GLU A 214 -16.26 0.73 -13.21
N LYS A 215 -17.52 1.09 -12.98
CA LYS A 215 -18.09 2.35 -13.47
C LYS A 215 -18.11 3.38 -12.34
N LEU A 216 -17.34 4.45 -12.51
CA LEU A 216 -17.33 5.54 -11.55
C LEU A 216 -18.65 6.34 -11.57
N THR A 217 -19.10 6.77 -10.40
CA THR A 217 -20.24 7.69 -10.25
C THR A 217 -19.98 9.03 -10.93
N GLU A 218 -18.77 9.56 -10.77
CA GLU A 218 -18.29 10.77 -11.45
C GLU A 218 -17.06 10.44 -12.29
N PRO A 219 -16.94 10.96 -13.53
CA PRO A 219 -15.75 10.72 -14.35
C PRO A 219 -14.48 11.24 -13.68
N PHE A 220 -13.42 10.43 -13.70
CA PHE A 220 -12.09 10.82 -13.25
C PHE A 220 -11.18 11.00 -14.47
N LYS A 221 -10.45 12.11 -14.56
CA LYS A 221 -9.56 12.41 -15.70
C LYS A 221 -10.18 12.19 -17.10
N GLY A 222 -11.50 12.40 -17.23
CA GLY A 222 -12.24 12.23 -18.48
C GLY A 222 -12.71 10.80 -18.78
N PHE A 223 -12.54 9.84 -17.87
CA PHE A 223 -12.97 8.45 -18.04
C PHE A 223 -13.98 8.05 -16.97
N SER A 224 -14.97 7.24 -17.36
CA SER A 224 -16.00 6.73 -16.46
C SER A 224 -15.86 5.24 -16.15
N PHE A 225 -15.00 4.52 -16.88
CA PHE A 225 -14.83 3.08 -16.75
C PHE A 225 -13.37 2.78 -16.46
N TYR A 226 -13.12 1.88 -15.53
CA TYR A 226 -11.79 1.49 -15.08
C TYR A 226 -11.71 -0.02 -14.88
N HIS A 227 -10.52 -0.58 -15.06
CA HIS A 227 -10.20 -1.92 -14.63
C HIS A 227 -10.32 -1.94 -13.11
N LYS A 228 -11.29 -2.70 -12.62
CA LYS A 228 -11.64 -2.85 -11.23
C LYS A 228 -10.46 -3.42 -10.44
N TYR A 229 -10.13 -2.82 -9.30
CA TYR A 229 -9.26 -3.46 -8.33
C TYR A 229 -10.02 -4.62 -7.68
N SER A 230 -9.42 -5.81 -7.64
CA SER A 230 -10.06 -6.95 -7.01
C SER A 230 -10.16 -6.76 -5.48
N GLU A 231 -11.09 -7.46 -4.84
CA GLU A 231 -11.17 -7.45 -3.38
C GLU A 231 -9.90 -7.98 -2.71
N LYS A 232 -9.25 -8.99 -3.31
CA LYS A 232 -7.97 -9.53 -2.80
C LYS A 232 -6.86 -8.49 -2.90
N GLN A 233 -6.77 -7.74 -4.00
CA GLN A 233 -5.82 -6.62 -4.13
C GLN A 233 -6.03 -5.57 -3.04
N LEU A 234 -7.27 -5.15 -2.81
CA LEU A 234 -7.59 -4.14 -1.81
C LEU A 234 -7.33 -4.62 -0.38
N GLN A 235 -7.63 -5.88 -0.07
CA GLN A 235 -7.30 -6.49 1.21
C GLN A 235 -5.78 -6.57 1.45
N SER A 236 -5.02 -6.99 0.45
CA SER A 236 -3.56 -7.01 0.50
C SER A 236 -2.96 -5.62 0.66
N LEU A 237 -3.51 -4.63 -0.06
CA LEU A 237 -3.13 -3.23 0.10
C LEU A 237 -3.38 -2.75 1.52
N LYS A 238 -4.58 -2.99 2.08
CA LYS A 238 -4.93 -2.61 3.45
C LYS A 238 -3.93 -3.18 4.46
N LYS A 239 -3.63 -4.48 4.38
CA LYS A 239 -2.65 -5.15 5.24
C LYS A 239 -1.25 -4.54 5.10
N LEU A 240 -0.82 -4.27 3.87
CA LEU A 240 0.48 -3.63 3.61
C LEU A 240 0.53 -2.21 4.17
N LEU A 241 -0.51 -1.41 4.01
CA LEU A 241 -0.56 -0.05 4.54
C LEU A 241 -0.43 -0.03 6.06
N HIS A 242 -1.17 -0.88 6.79
CA HIS A 242 -1.00 -1.02 8.24
C HIS A 242 0.43 -1.46 8.62
N HIS A 243 1.00 -2.44 7.91
CA HIS A 243 2.37 -2.89 8.14
C HIS A 243 3.38 -1.74 7.97
N LEU A 244 3.30 -1.01 6.87
CA LEU A 244 4.21 0.11 6.57
C LEU A 244 4.00 1.29 7.52
N GLY A 245 2.74 1.60 7.87
CA GLY A 245 2.37 2.61 8.86
C GLY A 245 3.04 2.35 10.20
N ASN A 246 2.92 1.12 10.71
CA ASN A 246 3.55 0.72 11.97
C ASN A 246 5.09 0.72 11.86
N LYS A 247 5.64 0.14 10.79
CA LYS A 247 7.10 0.00 10.60
C LYS A 247 7.83 1.33 10.50
N HIS A 248 7.22 2.31 9.82
CA HIS A 248 7.84 3.61 9.55
C HIS A 248 7.23 4.76 10.36
N ASN A 249 6.30 4.47 11.29
CA ASN A 249 5.58 5.46 12.08
C ASN A 249 4.87 6.53 11.20
N ILE A 250 4.20 6.07 10.15
CA ILE A 250 3.42 6.90 9.22
C ILE A 250 1.95 6.84 9.65
N ASP A 251 1.32 8.00 9.89
CA ASP A 251 -0.14 8.03 10.10
C ASP A 251 -0.86 7.77 8.78
N ILE A 252 -1.31 6.54 8.60
CA ILE A 252 -1.98 6.07 7.38
C ILE A 252 -3.38 6.64 7.18
N ARG A 253 -3.92 7.40 8.16
CA ARG A 253 -5.21 8.10 8.02
C ARG A 253 -5.03 9.50 7.45
N GLU A 254 -3.80 10.03 7.45
CA GLU A 254 -3.49 11.33 6.89
C GLU A 254 -3.22 11.29 5.39
N GLY A 255 -3.34 12.46 4.74
CA GLY A 255 -3.25 12.60 3.30
C GLY A 255 -4.55 12.23 2.58
N LEU A 256 -4.49 11.31 1.63
CA LEU A 256 -5.59 10.90 0.77
C LEU A 256 -6.81 10.41 1.56
N PRO A 257 -6.71 9.52 2.57
CA PRO A 257 -7.88 9.11 3.37
C PRO A 257 -8.61 10.28 4.05
N ASN A 258 -7.87 11.15 4.75
CA ASN A 258 -8.41 12.38 5.34
C ASN A 258 -9.02 13.32 4.28
N LEU A 259 -8.38 13.43 3.11
CA LEU A 259 -8.90 14.27 2.02
C LEU A 259 -10.18 13.70 1.40
N ILE A 260 -10.33 12.37 1.30
CA ILE A 260 -11.55 11.73 0.82
C ILE A 260 -12.72 12.11 1.74
N GLN A 261 -12.55 12.07 3.06
CA GLN A 261 -13.58 12.50 4.02
C GLN A 261 -14.03 13.95 3.78
N LYS A 262 -13.10 14.83 3.39
CA LYS A 262 -13.34 16.26 3.22
C LYS A 262 -13.85 16.64 1.83
N LYS A 263 -13.43 15.92 0.78
CA LYS A 263 -13.58 16.32 -0.63
C LYS A 263 -14.21 15.26 -1.53
N GLY A 264 -14.48 14.06 -1.00
CA GLY A 264 -14.92 12.92 -1.80
C GLY A 264 -13.92 12.60 -2.92
N VAL A 265 -14.42 12.27 -4.11
CA VAL A 265 -13.60 11.89 -5.28
C VAL A 265 -12.61 12.97 -5.72
N LYS A 266 -12.85 14.26 -5.41
CA LYS A 266 -11.91 15.35 -5.70
C LYS A 266 -10.61 15.26 -4.90
N ALA A 267 -10.54 14.39 -3.89
CA ALA A 267 -9.31 14.10 -3.16
C ALA A 267 -8.20 13.51 -4.04
N PHE A 268 -8.54 12.90 -5.18
CA PHE A 268 -7.60 12.29 -6.12
C PHE A 268 -7.07 13.30 -7.15
N GLU A 269 -7.50 14.55 -7.12
CA GLU A 269 -6.96 15.61 -7.98
C GLU A 269 -5.63 16.14 -7.44
N ILE A 270 -4.94 16.93 -8.28
CA ILE A 270 -3.65 17.52 -7.93
C ILE A 270 -3.79 18.39 -6.67
N VAL A 271 -2.88 18.20 -5.73
CA VAL A 271 -2.59 19.12 -4.63
C VAL A 271 -1.22 19.75 -4.88
N SER A 272 -0.43 20.06 -3.85
CA SER A 272 0.94 20.53 -4.04
C SER A 272 1.95 19.55 -3.46
N LYS A 273 3.14 19.48 -4.08
CA LYS A 273 4.29 18.75 -3.53
C LYS A 273 4.60 19.20 -2.10
N ASN A 274 4.48 20.50 -1.82
CA ASN A 274 4.68 21.08 -0.48
C ASN A 274 3.64 20.56 0.53
N MET A 275 2.38 20.40 0.12
CA MET A 275 1.36 19.81 0.98
C MET A 275 1.71 18.37 1.35
N CYS A 276 2.10 17.55 0.37
CA CYS A 276 2.50 16.16 0.63
C CYS A 276 3.79 16.05 1.47
N LEU A 277 4.73 16.99 1.32
CA LEU A 277 5.94 17.05 2.15
C LEU A 277 5.63 17.43 3.60
N ASN A 278 4.70 18.37 3.81
CA ASN A 278 4.34 18.88 5.13
C ASN A 278 3.27 18.03 5.83
N THR A 279 2.63 17.11 5.11
CA THR A 279 1.60 16.19 5.62
C THR A 279 1.97 14.75 5.25
N PRO A 280 2.92 14.14 6.00
CA PRO A 280 3.24 12.72 5.89
C PRO A 280 1.97 11.85 5.98
N GLY A 281 1.86 10.83 5.14
CA GLY A 281 0.65 10.00 5.05
C GLY A 281 0.54 9.24 3.74
N ILE A 282 -0.67 8.85 3.37
CA ILE A 282 -0.95 8.16 2.10
C ILE A 282 -1.30 9.17 1.02
N TRP A 283 -0.79 9.01 -0.19
CA TRP A 283 -1.06 9.89 -1.32
C TRP A 283 -1.26 9.09 -2.61
N ALA A 284 -2.06 9.60 -3.55
CA ALA A 284 -2.10 9.08 -4.92
C ALA A 284 -1.03 9.77 -5.79
N HIS A 285 -0.56 9.10 -6.83
CA HIS A 285 0.39 9.68 -7.79
C HIS A 285 -0.12 11.01 -8.40
N SER A 286 -1.42 11.08 -8.73
CA SER A 286 -2.08 12.25 -9.27
C SER A 286 -2.06 13.47 -8.34
N ASN A 287 -1.92 13.27 -7.03
CA ASN A 287 -1.85 14.35 -6.04
C ASN A 287 -0.62 15.25 -6.22
N VAL A 288 0.46 14.73 -6.83
CA VAL A 288 1.71 15.50 -7.05
C VAL A 288 2.03 15.70 -8.52
N ASN A 289 1.32 15.02 -9.43
CA ASN A 289 1.54 15.09 -10.86
C ASN A 289 0.20 15.02 -11.62
N CYS A 290 -0.27 16.15 -12.14
CA CYS A 290 -1.60 16.24 -12.78
C CYS A 290 -1.72 15.46 -14.09
N SER A 291 -0.58 15.16 -14.74
CA SER A 291 -0.53 14.33 -15.96
C SER A 291 -0.82 12.86 -15.68
N LYS A 292 -0.76 12.46 -14.41
CA LYS A 292 -0.96 11.09 -13.96
C LYS A 292 -2.44 10.82 -13.73
N ASN A 293 -2.83 9.64 -14.17
CA ASN A 293 -4.20 9.17 -14.23
C ASN A 293 -4.34 7.78 -13.58
N ASP A 294 -3.28 7.33 -12.90
CA ASP A 294 -3.28 6.17 -12.04
C ASP A 294 -3.88 6.44 -10.68
N ILE A 295 -4.38 5.36 -10.05
CA ILE A 295 -5.19 5.40 -8.82
C ILE A 295 -6.49 6.18 -9.02
N SER A 296 -7.47 5.53 -9.66
CA SER A 296 -8.82 6.07 -9.83
C SER A 296 -9.67 5.92 -8.55
N PRO A 297 -10.61 6.84 -8.27
CA PRO A 297 -11.49 6.81 -7.09
C PRO A 297 -12.59 5.74 -7.21
N GLN A 298 -12.21 4.47 -7.37
CA GLN A 298 -13.12 3.33 -7.38
C GLN A 298 -13.73 3.14 -5.99
N GLU A 299 -15.01 2.72 -5.93
CA GLU A 299 -15.75 2.62 -4.66
C GLU A 299 -15.01 1.75 -3.63
N GLY A 300 -14.56 0.56 -4.03
CA GLY A 300 -13.84 -0.36 -3.14
C GLY A 300 -12.55 0.24 -2.56
N LEU A 301 -11.77 0.96 -3.38
CA LEU A 301 -10.56 1.64 -2.89
C LEU A 301 -10.89 2.76 -1.91
N VAL A 302 -11.90 3.56 -2.23
CA VAL A 302 -12.36 4.68 -1.39
C VAL A 302 -12.84 4.16 -0.03
N VAL A 303 -13.66 3.12 -0.02
CA VAL A 303 -14.14 2.48 1.22
C VAL A 303 -12.96 1.94 2.03
N MET A 304 -12.06 1.19 1.40
CA MET A 304 -10.88 0.63 2.09
C MET A 304 -10.03 1.71 2.75
N LEU A 305 -9.74 2.82 2.05
CA LEU A 305 -8.95 3.92 2.58
C LEU A 305 -9.65 4.64 3.75
N LEU A 306 -10.98 4.74 3.74
CA LEU A 306 -11.77 5.35 4.82
C LEU A 306 -11.82 4.49 6.09
N GLU A 307 -11.50 3.20 6.00
CA GLU A 307 -11.48 2.25 7.12
C GLU A 307 -10.11 2.10 7.81
N LEU A 308 -9.10 2.86 7.39
CA LEU A 308 -7.74 2.81 7.96
C LEU A 308 -7.63 3.43 9.36
#